data_AF-A0A1B8HR48-F1
#
_entry.id   AF-A0A1B8HR48-F1
#
_cell.length_a   1.000
_cell.length_b   1.000
_cell.length_c   1.000
_cell.angle_alpha   90.00
_cell.angle_beta   90.00
_cell.angle_gamma   90.00
#
_symmetry.space_group_name_H-M   'P 1'
#
loop_
_entity.id
_entity.type
_entity.pdbx_description
1 polymer ?
#
loop_
_entity_poly.entity_id
_entity_poly.type
_entity_poly.pdbx_seq_one_letter_code
_entity_poly.pdbx_strand_id
1 'polypeptide(L)'
;MNKYRDKSDFEVNKAVAVSLSAEFQFDDICEKLYTDIFRNTEINYCNNPADAMPIVIENKICLTVGDSDDIWVADTTRSSESSFNENPYRAAMEVFLMMKDAENEKS
;
A
#
# COMPACT_ATOMS: atom_id res chain seq x y z
N MET A 1 11.37 10.21 2.82
CA MET A 1 10.63 10.18 4.11
C MET A 1 9.24 9.62 3.86
N ASN A 2 8.86 8.57 4.58
CA ASN A 2 7.57 7.92 4.44
C ASN A 2 6.40 8.84 4.82
N LYS A 3 5.66 9.34 3.81
CA LYS A 3 4.53 10.27 3.96
C LYS A 3 3.21 9.60 4.39
N TYR A 4 3.20 8.28 4.46
CA TYR A 4 2.02 7.49 4.83
C TYR A 4 2.01 7.09 6.31
N ARG A 5 3.14 7.28 7.01
CA ARG A 5 3.31 6.91 8.42
C ARG A 5 2.21 7.43 9.32
N ASP A 6 1.83 8.70 9.15
CA ASP A 6 0.86 9.38 10.01
C ASP A 6 -0.59 9.25 9.51
N LYS A 7 -0.83 8.42 8.48
CA LYS A 7 -2.16 8.17 7.92
C LYS A 7 -2.83 6.98 8.57
N SER A 8 -4.15 7.09 8.73
CA SER A 8 -4.99 5.98 9.16
C SER A 8 -5.02 4.85 8.13
N ASP A 9 -5.33 3.63 8.58
CA ASP A 9 -5.54 2.48 7.70
C ASP A 9 -6.60 2.73 6.63
N PHE A 10 -7.64 3.50 6.96
CA PHE A 10 -8.65 3.90 5.98
C PHE A 10 -8.06 4.74 4.86
N GLU A 11 -7.22 5.72 5.18
CA GLU A 11 -6.57 6.58 4.19
C GLU A 11 -5.55 5.81 3.36
N VAL A 12 -4.79 4.88 3.97
CA VAL A 12 -3.85 4.02 3.25
C VAL A 12 -4.60 3.06 2.32
N ASN A 13 -5.63 2.37 2.81
CA ASN A 13 -6.45 1.48 1.97
C ASN A 13 -7.10 2.24 0.80
N LYS A 14 -7.60 3.46 1.04
CA LYS A 14 -8.12 4.33 -0.04
C LYS A 14 -7.04 4.66 -1.06
N ALA A 15 -5.86 5.06 -0.62
CA ALA A 15 -4.76 5.37 -1.51
C ALA A 15 -4.33 4.15 -2.35
N VAL A 16 -4.21 2.97 -1.74
CA VAL A 16 -3.86 1.71 -2.45
C VAL A 16 -4.88 1.42 -3.55
N ALA A 17 -6.17 1.49 -3.23
CA ALA A 17 -7.24 1.24 -4.21
C ALA A 17 -7.20 2.22 -5.39
N VAL A 18 -6.94 3.51 -5.12
CA VAL A 18 -6.78 4.53 -6.16
C VAL A 18 -5.56 4.24 -7.04
N SER A 19 -4.42 3.88 -6.46
CA SER A 19 -3.21 3.54 -7.21
C SER A 19 -3.42 2.32 -8.12
N LEU A 20 -4.10 1.27 -7.64
CA LEU A 20 -4.44 0.10 -8.46
C LEU A 20 -5.42 0.44 -9.58
N SER A 21 -6.38 1.34 -9.33
CA SER A 21 -7.38 1.73 -10.33
C SER A 21 -6.79 2.62 -11.43
N ALA A 22 -5.79 3.44 -11.12
CA ALA A 22 -5.11 4.31 -12.08
C ALA A 22 -4.36 3.50 -13.17
N GLU A 23 -3.89 2.30 -12.85
CA GLU A 23 -3.27 1.40 -13.84
C GLU A 23 -4.24 0.96 -14.94
N PHE A 24 -5.55 1.01 -14.68
CA PHE A 24 -6.60 0.64 -15.62
C PHE A 24 -7.18 1.83 -16.43
N GLN A 25 -6.56 3.01 -16.40
CA GLN A 25 -6.98 4.23 -17.14
C GLN A 25 -8.43 4.68 -16.85
N PHE A 26 -8.91 4.54 -15.62
CA PHE A 26 -10.21 5.06 -15.22
C PHE A 26 -10.12 6.56 -14.90
N ASP A 27 -10.21 7.41 -15.92
CA ASP A 27 -9.92 8.85 -15.84
C ASP A 27 -10.87 9.70 -14.94
N ASP A 28 -11.98 9.17 -14.42
CA ASP A 28 -12.88 9.93 -13.52
C ASP A 28 -13.65 9.06 -12.50
N ILE A 29 -13.35 7.76 -12.47
CA ILE A 29 -14.20 6.76 -11.79
C ILE A 29 -13.60 6.34 -10.43
N CYS A 30 -12.35 6.66 -10.10
CA CYS A 30 -11.66 6.14 -8.93
C CYS A 30 -12.35 6.40 -7.57
N GLU A 31 -12.96 7.57 -7.34
CA GLU A 31 -13.59 7.86 -6.03
C GLU A 31 -14.97 7.20 -5.87
N LYS A 32 -15.78 7.18 -6.94
CA LYS A 32 -17.04 6.42 -6.96
C LYS A 32 -16.79 4.92 -6.95
N LEU A 33 -15.80 4.44 -7.69
CA LEU A 33 -15.38 3.03 -7.72
C LEU A 33 -14.86 2.56 -6.36
N TYR A 34 -14.07 3.40 -5.66
CA TYR A 34 -13.71 3.12 -4.26
C TYR A 34 -14.96 2.99 -3.39
N THR A 35 -15.90 3.91 -3.53
CA THR A 35 -17.11 3.89 -2.70
C THR A 35 -18.04 2.72 -3.04
N ASP A 36 -18.18 2.37 -4.31
CA ASP A 36 -19.16 1.39 -4.80
C ASP A 36 -18.64 -0.04 -4.76
N ILE A 37 -17.35 -0.26 -5.03
CA ILE A 37 -16.68 -1.56 -4.91
C ILE A 37 -16.16 -1.71 -3.49
N PHE A 38 -15.26 -0.83 -3.03
CA PHE A 38 -14.47 -1.06 -1.81
C PHE A 38 -15.19 -0.77 -0.48
N ARG A 39 -16.33 -0.05 -0.45
CA ARG A 39 -17.18 -0.07 0.77
C ARG A 39 -18.15 -1.25 0.80
N ASN A 40 -18.53 -1.81 -0.35
CA ASN A 40 -19.44 -2.95 -0.42
C ASN A 40 -18.71 -4.29 -0.35
N THR A 41 -17.46 -4.34 -0.78
CA THR A 41 -16.54 -5.45 -0.57
C THR A 41 -15.68 -5.11 0.65
N GLU A 42 -15.56 -6.01 1.63
CA GLU A 42 -14.79 -5.83 2.86
C GLU A 42 -13.25 -5.79 2.64
N ILE A 43 -12.78 -5.06 1.61
CA ILE A 43 -11.38 -5.02 1.22
C ILE A 43 -10.59 -4.21 2.25
N ASN A 44 -9.52 -4.80 2.74
CA ASN A 44 -8.67 -4.23 3.77
C ASN A 44 -7.20 -4.61 3.57
N TYR A 45 -6.51 -3.90 2.68
CA TYR A 45 -5.11 -4.17 2.39
C TYR A 45 -4.18 -4.02 3.60
N CYS A 46 -4.52 -3.17 4.56
CA CYS A 46 -3.71 -2.99 5.76
C CYS A 46 -3.85 -4.16 6.76
N ASN A 47 -4.94 -4.93 6.75
CA ASN A 47 -5.21 -5.92 7.81
C ASN A 47 -5.67 -7.30 7.31
N ASN A 48 -5.94 -7.47 6.01
CA ASN A 48 -6.37 -8.73 5.42
C ASN A 48 -5.26 -9.28 4.48
N PRO A 49 -4.62 -10.41 4.82
CA PRO A 49 -3.60 -11.02 3.97
C PRO A 49 -4.07 -11.33 2.55
N ALA A 50 -5.34 -11.72 2.37
CA ALA A 50 -5.87 -12.08 1.05
C ALA A 50 -5.91 -10.87 0.10
N ASP A 51 -6.13 -9.68 0.65
CA ASP A 51 -6.13 -8.44 -0.12
C ASP A 51 -4.69 -7.90 -0.30
N ALA A 52 -3.85 -8.03 0.72
CA ALA A 52 -2.51 -7.46 0.76
C ALA A 52 -1.46 -8.27 -0.03
N MET A 53 -1.44 -9.60 0.16
CA MET A 53 -0.37 -10.46 -0.36
C MET A 53 -0.23 -10.46 -1.88
N PRO A 54 -1.32 -10.39 -2.69
CA PRO A 54 -1.19 -10.23 -4.13
C PRO A 54 -0.31 -9.04 -4.51
N ILE A 55 -0.53 -7.87 -3.85
CA ILE A 55 0.24 -6.65 -4.08
C ILE A 55 1.70 -6.84 -3.66
N VAL A 56 1.93 -7.43 -2.49
CA VAL A 56 3.29 -7.71 -1.96
C VAL A 56 4.11 -8.54 -2.94
N ILE A 57 3.53 -9.64 -3.44
CA ILE A 57 4.19 -10.59 -4.33
C ILE A 57 4.47 -9.94 -5.69
N GLU A 58 3.47 -9.30 -6.29
CA GLU A 58 3.57 -8.68 -7.61
C GLU A 58 4.59 -7.53 -7.64
N ASN A 59 4.63 -6.73 -6.57
CA ASN A 59 5.54 -5.59 -6.45
C ASN A 59 6.91 -5.96 -5.86
N LYS A 60 7.12 -7.22 -5.45
CA LYS A 60 8.36 -7.72 -4.84
C LYS A 60 8.76 -6.90 -3.60
N ILE A 61 7.80 -6.71 -2.71
CA ILE A 61 8.02 -6.06 -1.41
C ILE A 61 8.50 -7.13 -0.43
N CYS A 62 9.64 -6.87 0.20
CA CYS A 62 10.19 -7.72 1.25
C CYS A 62 9.51 -7.39 2.58
N LEU A 63 9.30 -8.41 3.42
CA LEU A 63 8.81 -8.26 4.79
C LEU A 63 9.79 -8.97 5.72
N THR A 64 10.38 -8.22 6.63
CA THR A 64 11.36 -8.71 7.59
C THR A 64 10.99 -8.27 9.00
N VAL A 65 11.43 -9.02 10.01
CA VAL A 65 11.33 -8.60 11.40
C VAL A 65 12.46 -7.59 11.65
N GLY A 66 12.13 -6.45 12.26
CA GLY A 66 13.10 -5.42 12.63
C GLY A 66 13.91 -5.79 13.87
N ASP A 67 14.76 -4.86 14.31
CA ASP A 67 15.63 -5.05 15.48
C ASP A 67 14.86 -5.25 16.82
N SER A 68 13.56 -4.93 16.83
CA SER A 68 12.63 -5.26 17.90
C SER A 68 11.58 -6.25 17.40
N ASP A 69 11.33 -7.31 18.17
CA ASP A 69 10.42 -8.42 17.80
C ASP A 69 9.00 -7.97 17.43
N ASP A 70 8.58 -6.78 17.87
CA ASP A 70 7.24 -6.22 17.64
C ASP A 70 7.13 -5.30 16.42
N ILE A 71 8.21 -5.07 15.66
CA ILE A 71 8.21 -4.19 14.49
C ILE A 71 8.54 -4.96 13.23
N TRP A 72 7.69 -4.83 12.23
CA TRP A 72 7.95 -5.27 10.86
C TRP A 72 8.60 -4.15 10.05
N VAL A 73 9.53 -4.55 9.20
CA VAL A 73 10.16 -3.71 8.20
C VAL A 73 9.72 -4.19 6.83
N ALA A 74 9.14 -3.28 6.05
CA ALA A 74 8.86 -3.48 4.64
C ALA A 74 9.80 -2.63 3.79
N ASP A 75 10.36 -3.22 2.73
CA ASP A 75 11.18 -2.51 1.75
C ASP A 75 11.13 -3.16 0.37
N THR A 76 11.77 -2.54 -0.61
CA THR A 76 11.98 -3.12 -1.93
C THR A 76 13.22 -2.51 -2.58
N THR A 77 13.77 -3.17 -3.59
CA THR A 77 14.84 -2.61 -4.42
C THR A 77 14.35 -1.55 -5.42
N ARG A 78 13.02 -1.38 -5.54
CA ARG A 78 12.37 -0.44 -6.47
C ARG A 78 12.10 0.94 -5.87
N SER A 79 12.25 1.10 -4.56
CA SER A 79 12.18 2.38 -3.84
C SER A 79 13.42 2.52 -2.95
N SER A 80 13.78 3.76 -2.60
CA SER A 80 14.84 4.04 -1.61
C SER A 80 14.32 4.12 -0.17
N GLU A 81 13.02 3.91 0.03
CA GLU A 81 12.33 4.15 1.30
C GLU A 81 11.74 2.84 1.82
N SER A 82 11.92 2.60 3.12
CA SER A 82 11.33 1.50 3.86
C SER A 82 10.23 2.00 4.82
N SER A 83 9.37 1.08 5.25
CA SER A 83 8.36 1.33 6.27
C SER A 83 8.59 0.44 7.49
N PHE A 84 8.27 0.98 8.67
CA PHE A 84 8.34 0.32 9.96
C PHE A 84 6.96 0.37 10.61
N ASN A 85 6.37 -0.78 10.93
CA ASN A 85 5.04 -0.84 11.54
C ASN A 85 4.87 -2.14 12.35
N GLU A 86 4.01 -2.13 13.36
CA GLU A 86 3.64 -3.35 14.11
C GLU A 86 2.87 -4.36 13.23
N ASN A 87 2.24 -3.89 12.16
CA ASN A 87 1.54 -4.71 11.20
C ASN A 87 2.33 -4.80 9.86
N PRO A 88 2.70 -6.01 9.40
CA PRO A 88 3.50 -6.19 8.19
C PRO A 88 2.79 -5.72 6.92
N TYR A 89 1.47 -5.93 6.81
CA TYR A 89 0.70 -5.53 5.64
C TYR A 89 0.53 -4.03 5.59
N ARG A 90 0.31 -3.42 6.76
CA ARG A 90 0.27 -1.97 6.90
C ARG A 90 1.62 -1.33 6.53
N ALA A 91 2.76 -1.94 6.87
CA ALA A 91 4.07 -1.50 6.38
C ALA A 91 4.22 -1.69 4.86
N ALA A 92 3.79 -2.85 4.34
CA ALA A 92 3.87 -3.16 2.91
C ALA A 92 3.10 -2.17 2.04
N MET A 93 1.88 -1.78 2.46
CA MET A 93 1.04 -0.87 1.69
C MET A 93 1.64 0.54 1.62
N GLU A 94 2.36 0.99 2.65
CA GLU A 94 3.10 2.25 2.56
C GLU A 94 4.23 2.18 1.54
N VAL A 95 5.00 1.08 1.54
CA VAL A 95 6.08 0.88 0.57
C VAL A 95 5.54 0.84 -0.85
N PHE A 96 4.44 0.12 -1.08
CA PHE A 96 3.75 0.10 -2.37
C PHE A 96 3.39 1.51 -2.83
N LEU A 97 2.79 2.33 -1.96
CA LEU A 97 2.41 3.69 -2.32
C LEU A 97 3.62 4.58 -2.60
N MET A 98 4.69 4.49 -1.78
CA MET A 98 5.94 5.20 -2.02
C MET A 98 6.59 4.81 -3.36
N MET A 99 6.50 3.54 -3.76
CA MET A 99 6.93 3.11 -5.10
C MET A 99 6.12 3.80 -6.20
N LYS A 100 4.79 3.86 -6.06
CA LYS A 100 3.90 4.50 -7.04
C LYS A 100 4.12 5.99 -7.16
N ASP A 101 4.36 6.68 -6.05
CA ASP A 101 4.73 8.09 -6.09
C ASP A 101 6.02 8.32 -6.87
N ALA A 102 7.05 7.50 -6.60
CA ALA A 102 8.35 7.61 -7.26
C ALA A 102 8.29 7.28 -8.76
N GLU A 103 7.34 6.44 -9.19
CA GLU A 103 7.04 6.19 -10.61
C GLU A 103 6.38 7.40 -11.27
N ASN A 104 5.42 8.02 -10.60
CA ASN A 104 4.69 9.19 -11.10
C ASN A 104 5.54 10.47 -11.15
N GLU A 105 6.49 10.64 -10.22
CA GLU A 105 7.43 11.79 -10.23
C GLU A 105 8.45 11.74 -11.38
N LYS A 106 8.61 10.59 -12.04
CA LYS A 106 9.54 10.40 -13.18
C LYS A 106 8.87 10.48 -14.55
N SER A 107 7.54 10.62 -14.58
CA SER A 107 6.71 10.70 -15.81
C SER A 107 6.47 12.14 -16.22
#